data_AF-A0A8J5SID7-F1
#
_entry.id   AF-A0A8J5SID7-F1
#
_cell.length_a   1.000
_cell.length_b   1.000
_cell.length_c   1.000
_cell.angle_alpha   90.00
_cell.angle_beta   90.00
_cell.angle_gamma   90.00
#
_symmetry.space_group_name_H-M   'P 1'
#
loop_
_entity.id
_entity.type
_entity.pdbx_description
1 polymer ?
#
loop_
_entity_poly.entity_id
_entity_poly.type
_entity_poly.pdbx_seq_one_letter_code
_entity_poly.pdbx_strand_id
1 'polypeptide(L)'
;MAAAEAGGCLQSFELYEAESKFYILGTNTDKTSWRLLKIDRMDPSVLNIDEGSTVYSHSEYLDLLNVLDEDHKSTGGVKFVTSCFGIIGFIKFLGPYYMLIITEQRKIGAISGHPVYQVTRTAMIELSNSKSRENIFNYKDEDRYKRLLQTIDLRKDFFLATRITS
;
A
#
# COMPACT_ATOMS: atom_id res chain seq x y z
N MET A 1 28.73 -23.64 -11.02
CA MET A 1 28.33 -23.33 -9.63
C MET A 1 27.47 -22.07 -9.68
N ALA A 2 26.16 -22.25 -9.80
CA ALA A 2 25.20 -21.16 -10.00
C ALA A 2 24.78 -20.61 -8.63
N ALA A 3 25.07 -19.33 -8.38
CA ALA A 3 24.70 -18.65 -7.14
C ALA A 3 23.33 -17.96 -7.29
N ALA A 4 22.37 -18.46 -6.51
CA ALA A 4 21.24 -17.79 -5.88
C ALA A 4 20.38 -16.80 -6.71
N GLU A 5 19.24 -17.28 -7.23
CA GLU A 5 18.05 -16.43 -7.32
C GLU A 5 17.48 -16.20 -5.91
N ALA A 6 17.94 -15.12 -5.27
CA ALA A 6 17.31 -14.58 -4.06
C ALA A 6 16.39 -13.40 -4.44
N GLY A 7 15.36 -13.68 -5.25
CA GLY A 7 14.22 -12.78 -5.36
C GLY A 7 13.41 -12.83 -4.07
N GLY A 8 13.88 -12.18 -3.02
CA GLY A 8 13.19 -12.15 -1.72
C GLY A 8 11.78 -11.56 -1.85
N CYS A 9 10.80 -12.18 -1.19
CA CYS A 9 9.45 -11.62 -1.11
C CYS A 9 9.50 -10.23 -0.44
N LEU A 10 8.73 -9.28 -0.95
CA LEU A 10 8.55 -8.00 -0.27
C LEU A 10 7.83 -8.24 1.07
N GLN A 11 8.29 -7.60 2.14
CA GLN A 11 7.76 -7.79 3.50
C GLN A 11 7.36 -6.49 4.19
N SER A 12 7.91 -5.36 3.75
CA SER A 12 7.62 -4.04 4.31
C SER A 12 7.38 -3.06 3.18
N PHE A 13 6.43 -2.16 3.38
CA PHE A 13 6.02 -1.18 2.39
C PHE A 13 5.90 0.19 3.04
N GLU A 14 6.26 1.22 2.29
CA GLU A 14 6.15 2.61 2.70
C GLU A 14 5.22 3.34 1.73
N LEU A 15 4.14 3.91 2.27
CA LEU A 15 3.15 4.65 1.51
C LEU A 15 3.47 6.14 1.57
N TYR A 16 3.54 6.74 0.40
CA TYR A 16 3.75 8.16 0.20
C TYR A 16 2.62 8.78 -0.62
N GLU A 17 2.29 10.01 -0.28
CA GLU A 17 1.22 10.81 -0.88
C GLU A 17 1.79 12.02 -1.60
N ALA A 18 1.35 12.22 -2.84
CA ALA A 18 1.45 13.48 -3.57
C ALA A 18 0.04 13.94 -3.97
N GLU A 19 -0.06 15.17 -4.51
CA GLU A 19 -1.35 15.73 -4.93
C GLU A 19 -2.07 14.84 -5.97
N SER A 20 -1.34 14.33 -6.96
CA SER A 20 -1.90 13.58 -8.09
C SER A 20 -1.74 12.07 -7.99
N LYS A 21 -0.86 11.57 -7.10
CA LYS A 21 -0.49 10.15 -7.03
C LYS A 21 -0.23 9.68 -5.61
N PHE A 22 -0.45 8.40 -5.35
CA PHE A 22 0.18 7.67 -4.27
C PHE A 22 1.33 6.83 -4.81
N TYR A 23 2.35 6.66 -3.97
CA TYR A 23 3.52 5.84 -4.23
C TYR A 23 3.70 4.83 -3.11
N ILE A 24 3.87 3.56 -3.45
CA ILE A 24 4.16 2.51 -2.49
C ILE A 24 5.52 1.92 -2.82
N LEU A 25 6.45 2.06 -1.89
CA LEU A 25 7.80 1.50 -2.00
C LEU A 25 7.88 0.26 -1.14
N GLY A 26 7.95 -0.90 -1.79
CA GLY A 26 8.06 -2.20 -1.13
C GLY A 26 9.51 -2.67 -1.08
N THR A 27 9.91 -3.26 0.04
CA THR A 27 11.25 -3.84 0.21
C THR A 27 11.23 -5.25 0.79
N ASN A 28 12.27 -6.02 0.50
CA ASN A 28 12.51 -7.34 1.09
C ASN A 28 13.05 -7.22 2.52
N THR A 29 13.14 -8.36 3.22
CA THR A 29 13.60 -8.44 4.62
C THR A 29 14.98 -7.80 4.82
N ASP A 30 15.88 -8.00 3.85
CA ASP A 30 17.26 -7.56 3.94
C ASP A 30 17.46 -6.10 3.49
N LYS A 31 16.39 -5.42 3.06
CA LYS A 31 16.40 -4.05 2.52
C LYS A 31 17.32 -3.85 1.31
N THR A 32 17.58 -4.92 0.56
CA THR A 32 18.49 -4.91 -0.59
C THR A 32 17.78 -4.67 -1.92
N SER A 33 16.48 -4.94 -1.98
CA SER A 33 15.68 -4.76 -3.19
C SER A 33 14.43 -3.94 -2.89
N TRP A 34 14.20 -2.92 -3.70
CA TRP A 34 13.04 -2.03 -3.62
C TRP A 34 12.23 -2.08 -4.91
N ARG A 35 10.90 -2.00 -4.81
CA ARG A 35 9.98 -1.90 -5.95
C ARG A 35 8.99 -0.78 -5.73
N LEU A 36 8.59 -0.12 -6.81
CA LEU A 36 7.68 1.00 -6.79
C LEU A 36 6.34 0.63 -7.44
N LEU A 37 5.26 0.87 -6.72
CA LEU A 37 3.90 0.86 -7.20
C LEU A 37 3.34 2.28 -7.19
N LYS A 38 2.70 2.70 -8.28
CA LYS A 38 2.09 4.04 -8.41
C LYS A 38 0.58 3.90 -8.52
N ILE A 39 -0.16 4.80 -7.88
CA ILE A 39 -1.62 4.83 -7.95
C ILE A 39 -2.03 6.25 -8.33
N ASP A 40 -2.78 6.38 -9.42
CA ASP A 40 -3.28 7.69 -9.87
C ASP A 40 -4.48 8.15 -9.02
N ARG A 41 -4.56 9.45 -8.74
CA ARG A 41 -5.62 10.08 -7.92
C ARG A 41 -6.42 11.15 -8.67
N MET A 42 -6.11 11.39 -9.93
CA MET A 42 -6.70 12.50 -10.71
C MET A 42 -8.15 12.21 -11.07
N ASP A 43 -8.47 10.98 -11.46
CA ASP A 43 -9.84 10.54 -11.70
C ASP A 43 -10.36 9.66 -10.54
N PRO A 44 -11.28 10.15 -9.69
CA PRO A 44 -11.84 9.34 -8.59
C PRO A 44 -12.70 8.16 -9.07
N SER A 45 -13.06 8.11 -10.36
CA SER A 45 -13.94 7.10 -10.94
C SER A 45 -13.20 5.83 -11.31
N VAL A 46 -11.90 5.92 -11.58
CA VAL A 46 -11.06 4.85 -12.11
C VAL A 46 -9.92 4.55 -11.14
N LEU A 47 -9.70 3.27 -10.87
CA LEU A 47 -8.52 2.83 -10.13
C LEU A 47 -7.42 2.51 -11.15
N ASN A 48 -6.44 3.39 -11.28
CA ASN A 48 -5.28 3.17 -12.15
C ASN A 48 -4.03 2.90 -11.31
N ILE A 49 -3.48 1.69 -11.46
CA ILE A 49 -2.33 1.20 -10.71
C ILE A 49 -1.26 0.80 -11.72
N ASP A 50 -0.06 1.34 -11.55
CA ASP A 50 1.11 1.07 -12.39
C ASP A 50 2.20 0.44 -11.52
N GLU A 51 2.47 -0.85 -11.75
CA GLU A 51 3.59 -1.57 -11.14
C GLU A 51 4.76 -1.60 -12.12
N GLY A 52 5.88 -1.00 -11.72
CA GLY A 52 7.11 -1.11 -12.49
C GLY A 52 7.77 -2.48 -12.32
N SER A 53 8.39 -3.00 -13.39
CA SER A 53 9.25 -4.20 -13.31
C SER A 53 10.65 -3.90 -12.75
N THR A 54 10.99 -2.61 -12.61
CA THR A 54 12.29 -2.15 -12.12
C THR A 54 12.48 -2.49 -10.64
N VAL A 55 13.62 -3.11 -10.35
CA VAL A 55 14.09 -3.36 -8.99
C VAL A 55 15.21 -2.37 -8.70
N TYR A 56 15.07 -1.62 -7.61
CA TYR A 56 16.01 -0.62 -7.17
C TYR A 56 16.86 -1.14 -6.00
N SER A 57 18.13 -0.78 -5.99
CA SER A 57 19.01 -0.91 -4.82
C SER A 57 18.67 0.15 -3.75
N HIS A 58 19.30 0.04 -2.58
CA HIS A 58 19.05 1.00 -1.49
C HIS A 58 19.47 2.44 -1.85
N SER A 59 20.56 2.64 -2.58
CA SER A 59 20.98 3.96 -3.05
C SER A 59 20.00 4.53 -4.07
N GLU A 60 19.59 3.72 -5.05
CA GLU A 60 18.64 4.14 -6.09
C GLU A 60 17.26 4.45 -5.51
N TYR A 61 16.87 3.79 -4.43
CA TYR A 61 15.66 4.11 -3.66
C TYR A 61 15.70 5.54 -3.10
N LEU A 62 16.83 5.98 -2.53
CA LEU A 62 16.98 7.33 -2.01
C LEU A 62 16.92 8.37 -3.14
N ASP A 63 17.60 8.08 -4.25
CA ASP A 63 17.56 8.94 -5.43
C ASP A 63 16.15 9.02 -6.03
N LEU A 64 15.45 7.90 -6.10
CA LEU A 64 14.06 7.82 -6.55
C LEU A 64 13.14 8.68 -5.69
N LEU A 65 13.28 8.65 -4.37
CA LEU A 65 12.49 9.52 -3.48
C LEU A 65 12.75 11.00 -3.75
N ASN A 66 14.00 11.39 -3.95
CA ASN A 66 14.35 12.78 -4.28
C ASN A 66 13.76 13.21 -5.63
N VAL A 67 13.82 12.33 -6.65
CA VAL A 67 13.21 12.59 -7.95
C VAL A 67 11.70 12.77 -7.82
N LEU A 68 11.04 11.87 -7.09
CA LEU A 68 9.59 11.98 -6.87
C LEU A 68 9.23 13.26 -6.11
N ASP A 69 10.01 13.66 -5.11
CA ASP A 69 9.76 14.89 -4.36
C ASP A 69 9.90 16.14 -5.25
N GLU A 70 10.95 16.20 -6.08
CA GLU A 70 11.15 17.28 -7.05
C GLU A 70 10.05 17.32 -8.12
N ASP A 71 9.57 16.16 -8.60
CA ASP A 71 8.47 16.06 -9.57
C ASP A 71 7.16 16.68 -9.04
N HIS A 72 6.94 16.62 -7.71
CA HIS A 72 5.74 17.17 -7.05
C HIS A 72 6.02 18.45 -6.26
N LYS A 73 7.18 19.07 -6.44
CA LYS A 73 7.59 20.23 -5.63
C LYS A 73 6.63 21.42 -5.71
N SER A 74 6.05 21.65 -6.89
CA SER A 74 5.05 22.71 -7.12
C SER A 74 3.75 22.47 -6.34
N THR A 75 3.47 21.24 -5.94
CA THR A 75 2.25 20.82 -5.23
C THR A 75 2.50 20.44 -3.77
N GLY A 76 3.73 20.71 -3.28
CA GLY A 76 4.12 20.49 -1.89
C GLY A 76 4.91 19.20 -1.64
N GLY A 77 5.44 18.59 -2.70
CA GLY A 77 6.33 17.42 -2.64
C GLY A 77 5.60 16.13 -2.34
N VAL A 78 6.40 15.11 -2.03
CA VAL A 78 5.94 13.76 -1.68
C VAL A 78 6.02 13.58 -0.17
N LYS A 79 4.91 13.21 0.45
CA LYS A 79 4.78 13.12 1.91
C LYS A 79 4.65 11.67 2.35
N PHE A 80 5.41 11.27 3.36
CA PHE A 80 5.22 9.98 3.99
C PHE A 80 3.87 9.93 4.71
N VAL A 81 3.09 8.87 4.46
CA VAL A 81 1.79 8.63 5.10
C VAL A 81 1.95 7.63 6.23
N THR A 82 2.39 6.42 5.89
CA THR A 82 2.51 5.32 6.85
C THR A 82 3.32 4.16 6.28
N SER A 83 3.87 3.32 7.16
CA SER A 83 4.40 2.01 6.79
C SER A 83 3.30 0.96 6.90
N CYS A 84 3.35 -0.05 6.03
CA CYS A 84 2.43 -1.17 6.06
C CYS A 84 3.13 -2.49 5.70
N PHE A 85 2.47 -3.59 6.02
CA PHE A 85 2.96 -4.96 5.77
C PHE A 85 2.30 -5.61 4.56
N GLY A 86 1.31 -4.94 3.96
CA GLY A 86 0.65 -5.41 2.75
C GLY A 86 -0.60 -4.60 2.43
N ILE A 87 -1.03 -4.72 1.17
CA ILE A 87 -2.30 -4.20 0.67
C ILE A 87 -3.30 -5.36 0.70
N ILE A 88 -4.43 -5.16 1.38
CA ILE A 88 -5.53 -6.13 1.41
C ILE A 88 -6.31 -6.05 0.10
N GLY A 89 -6.56 -4.83 -0.37
CA GLY A 89 -7.27 -4.59 -1.62
C GLY A 89 -7.80 -3.17 -1.72
N PHE A 90 -8.63 -2.96 -2.74
CA PHE A 90 -9.27 -1.69 -3.02
C PHE A 90 -10.78 -1.86 -3.00
N ILE A 91 -11.49 -0.90 -2.42
CA ILE A 91 -12.95 -0.90 -2.33
C ILE A 91 -13.51 0.45 -2.77
N LYS A 92 -14.61 0.41 -3.53
CA LYS A 92 -15.40 1.57 -3.89
C LYS A 92 -16.81 1.39 -3.36
N PHE A 93 -17.34 2.44 -2.73
CA PHE A 93 -18.72 2.49 -2.28
C PHE A 93 -19.52 3.36 -3.26
N LEU A 94 -19.99 4.53 -2.82
CA LEU A 94 -20.69 5.50 -3.66
C LEU A 94 -19.78 6.64 -4.11
N GLY A 95 -18.70 6.89 -3.35
CA GLY A 95 -17.71 7.93 -3.64
C GLY A 95 -16.40 7.37 -4.20
N PRO A 96 -15.25 7.83 -3.68
CA PRO A 96 -13.94 7.50 -4.23
C PRO A 96 -13.53 6.05 -3.90
N TYR A 97 -12.44 5.59 -4.51
CA TYR A 97 -11.79 4.35 -4.08
C TYR A 97 -11.09 4.54 -2.73
N TYR A 98 -11.08 3.46 -1.95
CA TYR A 98 -10.34 3.32 -0.71
C TYR A 98 -9.36 2.17 -0.84
N MET A 99 -8.15 2.36 -0.34
CA MET A 99 -7.14 1.32 -0.23
C MET A 99 -7.11 0.77 1.20
N LEU A 100 -7.27 -0.54 1.34
CA LEU A 100 -7.17 -1.24 2.61
C LEU A 100 -5.77 -1.81 2.77
N ILE A 101 -5.09 -1.46 3.86
CA ILE A 101 -3.71 -1.87 4.14
C ILE A 101 -3.58 -2.47 5.55
N ILE A 102 -2.58 -3.34 5.73
CA ILE A 102 -2.20 -3.91 7.02
C ILE A 102 -1.14 -3.02 7.66
N THR A 103 -1.48 -2.31 8.73
CA THR A 103 -0.53 -1.39 9.41
C THR A 103 0.16 -2.05 10.59
N GLU A 104 -0.46 -3.07 11.19
CA GLU A 104 0.18 -3.84 12.26
C GLU A 104 -0.15 -5.33 12.11
N GLN A 105 0.87 -6.15 12.36
CA GLN A 105 0.74 -7.60 12.40
C GLN A 105 1.58 -8.16 13.56
N ARG A 106 1.20 -9.32 14.07
CA ARG A 106 1.91 -10.05 15.12
C ARG A 106 2.27 -11.44 14.62
N LYS A 107 3.52 -11.85 14.76
CA LYS A 107 3.93 -13.24 14.50
C LYS A 107 3.26 -14.15 15.54
N ILE A 108 2.50 -15.13 15.07
CA ILE A 108 1.80 -16.10 15.92
C ILE A 108 2.41 -17.50 15.87
N GLY A 109 3.31 -17.74 14.92
CA GLY A 109 4.01 -19.01 14.81
C GLY A 109 4.84 -19.12 13.55
N ALA A 110 5.19 -20.36 13.21
CA ALA A 110 5.76 -20.71 11.93
C ALA A 110 5.27 -22.09 11.50
N ILE A 111 5.00 -22.26 10.20
CA ILE A 111 4.65 -23.54 9.58
C ILE A 111 5.79 -23.89 8.63
N SER A 112 6.45 -25.02 8.84
CA SER A 112 7.58 -25.48 8.03
C SER A 112 8.71 -24.43 7.88
N GLY A 113 8.96 -23.64 8.93
CA GLY A 113 9.96 -22.57 8.93
C GLY A 113 9.50 -21.23 8.35
N HIS A 114 8.29 -21.16 7.78
CA HIS A 114 7.71 -19.91 7.27
C HIS A 114 6.92 -19.20 8.38
N PRO A 115 7.23 -17.93 8.70
CA PRO A 115 6.52 -17.20 9.75
C PRO A 115 5.07 -16.97 9.36
N VAL A 116 4.16 -17.17 10.32
CA VAL A 116 2.74 -16.88 10.18
C VAL A 116 2.41 -15.66 11.03
N TYR A 117 1.76 -14.68 10.41
CA TYR A 117 1.38 -13.43 11.06
C TYR A 117 -0.14 -13.30 11.15
N GLN A 118 -0.60 -12.86 12.31
CA GLN A 118 -1.97 -12.39 12.51
C GLN A 118 -2.02 -10.89 12.27
N VAL A 119 -2.98 -10.44 11.45
CA VAL A 119 -3.26 -9.02 11.27
C VAL A 119 -3.86 -8.45 12.56
N THR A 120 -3.21 -7.45 13.16
CA THR A 120 -3.70 -6.82 14.40
C THR A 120 -4.34 -5.47 14.15
N ARG A 121 -3.90 -4.75 13.11
CA ARG A 121 -4.47 -3.47 12.70
C ARG A 121 -4.45 -3.30 11.20
N THR A 122 -5.54 -2.72 10.70
CA THR A 122 -5.67 -2.29 9.31
C THR A 122 -5.95 -0.79 9.26
N ALA A 123 -5.72 -0.19 8.10
CA ALA A 123 -6.13 1.17 7.82
C ALA A 123 -6.82 1.23 6.46
N MET A 124 -7.71 2.20 6.31
CA MET A 124 -8.42 2.50 5.07
C MET A 124 -8.03 3.90 4.61
N ILE A 125 -7.34 4.00 3.49
CA ILE A 125 -6.82 5.25 2.92
C ILE A 125 -7.71 5.68 1.76
N GLU A 126 -8.26 6.88 1.81
CA GLU A 126 -9.06 7.47 0.72
C GLU A 126 -8.13 7.85 -0.45
N LEU A 127 -8.40 7.34 -1.65
CA LEU A 127 -7.53 7.59 -2.80
C LEU A 127 -7.81 8.92 -3.51
N SER A 128 -8.99 9.53 -3.34
CA SER A 128 -9.29 10.82 -3.96
C SER A 128 -8.43 11.95 -3.42
N ASN A 129 -8.16 12.94 -4.28
CA ASN A 129 -7.61 14.22 -3.89
C ASN A 129 -8.68 15.05 -3.15
N SER A 130 -8.29 15.83 -2.13
CA SER A 130 -9.19 16.75 -1.43
C SER A 130 -9.91 17.74 -2.35
N LYS A 131 -9.33 18.07 -3.51
CA LYS A 131 -9.92 18.97 -4.51
C LYS A 131 -11.04 18.33 -5.35
N SER A 132 -11.10 16.99 -5.45
CA SER A 132 -12.17 16.29 -6.17
C SER A 132 -13.37 15.92 -5.29
N ARG A 133 -13.33 16.31 -4.01
CA ARG A 133 -14.35 15.98 -2.99
C ARG A 133 -15.67 16.72 -3.17
N GLU A 134 -15.70 17.77 -3.99
CA GLU A 134 -16.85 18.66 -4.17
C GLU A 134 -18.05 18.02 -4.91
N ASN A 135 -17.90 16.81 -5.46
CA ASN A 135 -18.94 16.12 -6.22
C ASN A 135 -19.62 14.94 -5.49
N ILE A 136 -19.37 14.70 -4.20
CA ILE A 136 -19.96 13.56 -3.48
C ILE A 136 -21.37 13.93 -2.97
N PHE A 137 -22.37 13.85 -3.87
CA PHE A 137 -23.76 13.69 -3.48
C PHE A 137 -23.86 12.34 -2.73
N ASN A 138 -24.16 12.35 -1.43
CA ASN A 138 -24.33 11.18 -0.52
C ASN A 138 -23.20 10.85 0.47
N TYR A 139 -22.49 11.85 1.01
CA TYR A 139 -21.51 11.65 2.11
C TYR A 139 -22.06 10.87 3.32
N LYS A 140 -23.35 10.99 3.64
CA LYS A 140 -23.97 10.25 4.76
C LYS A 140 -24.03 8.74 4.52
N ASP A 141 -24.42 8.32 3.32
CA ASP A 141 -24.48 6.90 2.96
C ASP A 141 -23.08 6.31 2.83
N GLU A 142 -22.14 7.09 2.28
CA GLU A 142 -20.72 6.75 2.24
C GLU A 142 -20.16 6.46 3.65
N ASP A 143 -20.41 7.36 4.61
CA ASP A 143 -19.97 7.18 6.01
C ASP A 143 -20.63 5.96 6.67
N ARG A 144 -21.88 5.67 6.32
CA ARG A 144 -22.58 4.47 6.78
C ARG A 144 -21.92 3.20 6.25
N TYR A 145 -21.56 3.15 4.97
CA TYR A 145 -20.87 1.98 4.39
C TYR A 145 -19.47 1.79 4.98
N LYS A 146 -18.73 2.87 5.22
CA LYS A 146 -17.42 2.81 5.93
C LYS A 146 -17.56 2.19 7.32
N ARG A 147 -18.54 2.65 8.09
CA ARG A 147 -18.81 2.10 9.44
C ARG A 147 -19.20 0.63 9.37
N LEU A 148 -20.04 0.25 8.39
CA LEU A 148 -20.43 -1.14 8.20
C LEU A 148 -19.21 -2.02 7.87
N LEU A 149 -18.32 -1.60 6.97
CA LEU A 149 -17.09 -2.34 6.67
C LEU A 149 -16.21 -2.46 7.92
N GLN A 150 -16.12 -1.42 8.75
CA GLN A 150 -15.36 -1.46 10.01
C GLN A 150 -15.94 -2.44 11.04
N THR A 151 -17.23 -2.82 10.94
CA THR A 151 -17.79 -3.88 11.79
C THR A 151 -17.36 -5.28 11.37
N ILE A 152 -16.93 -5.45 10.11
CA ILE A 152 -16.34 -6.70 9.63
C ILE A 152 -14.93 -6.79 10.21
N ASP A 153 -14.71 -7.77 11.08
CA ASP A 153 -13.41 -7.94 11.71
C ASP A 153 -12.42 -8.58 10.73
N LEU A 154 -11.80 -7.75 9.88
CA LEU A 154 -10.73 -8.16 8.98
C LEU A 154 -9.52 -8.78 9.73
N ARG A 155 -9.49 -8.76 11.06
CA ARG A 155 -8.44 -9.38 11.89
C ARG A 155 -8.72 -10.85 12.23
N LYS A 156 -9.96 -11.33 12.05
CA LYS A 156 -10.36 -12.68 12.47
C LYS A 156 -10.23 -13.73 11.38
N ASP A 157 -10.25 -13.34 10.11
CA ASP A 157 -10.33 -14.29 8.99
C ASP A 157 -9.19 -14.18 7.96
N PHE A 158 -8.20 -13.30 8.18
CA PHE A 158 -7.13 -13.05 7.21
C PHE A 158 -5.75 -13.41 7.78
N PHE A 159 -5.12 -14.43 7.18
CA PHE A 159 -3.74 -14.83 7.44
C PHE A 159 -2.89 -14.53 6.21
N LEU A 160 -1.73 -13.90 6.42
CA LEU A 160 -0.80 -13.57 5.34
C LEU A 160 0.41 -14.50 5.39
N ALA A 161 0.68 -15.19 4.28
CA ALA A 161 1.87 -16.00 4.08
C ALA A 161 2.70 -15.39 2.94
N THR A 162 3.91 -14.93 3.25
CA THR A 162 4.82 -14.32 2.27
C THR A 162 5.57 -15.35 1.41
N ARG A 163 5.43 -16.64 1.71
CA ARG A 163 6.02 -17.73 0.92
C ARG A 163 5.24 -19.03 1.15
N ILE A 164 4.63 -19.57 0.09
CA ILE A 164 4.08 -20.94 0.06
C ILE A 164 4.84 -21.66 -1.05
N THR A 165 5.85 -22.44 -0.70
CA THR A 165 6.45 -23.41 -1.62
C THR A 165 5.94 -24.78 -1.25
N SER A 166 5.31 -25.46 -2.22
CA SER A 166 4.91 -26.86 -2.14
C SER A 166 6.10 -27.81 -2.09
#